data_AF-A0AAF3FQB7-F1
#
_entry.id   AF-A0AAF3FQB7-F1
#
_cell.length_a   1.000
_cell.length_b   1.000
_cell.length_c   1.000
_cell.angle_alpha   90.00
_cell.angle_beta   90.00
_cell.angle_gamma   90.00
#
_symmetry.space_group_name_H-M   'P 1'
#
loop_
_entity.id
_entity.type
_entity.pdbx_description
1 polymer ?
#
loop_
_entity_poly.entity_id
_entity_poly.type
_entity_poly.pdbx_seq_one_letter_code
_entity_poly.pdbx_strand_id
1 'polypeptide(L)'
;MRLLKLLVLPLVCASLISALSQLNPETAKQLGLKTVLYYLCTASLATIIGLALVILIHPGDPSIKAGKVLKRPEDLSHEAIDNILDVIRNLIPENIIGAATRRSQTKMVNETLTGPLVKRVDQVDGLNILGIITFCALIGIGTSKVGATGEPVRQFFASLEKIVLLLIEGAMWFAPFGISSLVAASISEVHDLLLILQILSAYVGTVLAGLTIHIFIVLPVFYFLATRKNPLSIMKAMLPAFMTSLGTASSGAALPVGLQCMEGKADARVVKFVLPLGASTNMDGNALYEAVAAIFIAQINGIDLSIRELITISITSTLASAGLNAVPAGLVSMLVILDTVGLPVSDITLIVAVDWFL
;
A
#
# COMPACT_ATOMS: atom_id res chain seq x y z
N MET A 1 3.75 9.26 -15.08
CA MET A 1 3.89 9.67 -13.66
C MET A 1 2.95 10.78 -13.21
N ARG A 2 3.00 12.00 -13.77
CA ARG A 2 2.12 13.11 -13.30
C ARG A 2 0.62 12.82 -13.43
N LEU A 3 0.20 12.21 -14.54
CA LEU A 3 -1.19 11.81 -14.76
C LEU A 3 -1.67 10.79 -13.73
N LEU A 4 -0.84 9.79 -13.40
CA LEU A 4 -1.16 8.81 -12.36
C LEU A 4 -1.25 9.47 -10.98
N LYS A 5 -0.30 10.37 -10.65
CA LYS A 5 -0.32 11.17 -9.41
C LYS A 5 -1.59 12.01 -9.24
N LEU A 6 -2.10 12.58 -10.34
CA LEU A 6 -3.34 13.36 -10.33
C LEU A 6 -4.56 12.52 -9.92
N LEU A 7 -4.61 11.26 -10.36
CA LEU A 7 -5.76 10.38 -10.17
C LEU A 7 -5.77 9.70 -8.80
N VAL A 8 -4.68 9.78 -8.03
CA VAL A 8 -4.55 9.19 -6.69
C VAL A 8 -5.62 9.72 -5.74
N LEU A 9 -5.61 11.03 -5.48
CA LEU A 9 -6.49 11.66 -4.50
C LEU A 9 -7.98 11.36 -4.74
N PRO A 10 -8.55 11.60 -5.95
CA PRO A 10 -9.97 11.33 -6.18
C PRO A 10 -10.30 9.83 -6.06
N LEU A 11 -9.37 8.94 -6.45
CA LEU A 11 -9.53 7.50 -6.31
C LEU A 11 -9.60 7.06 -4.84
N VAL A 12 -8.62 7.49 -4.01
CA VAL A 12 -8.58 7.15 -2.58
C VAL A 12 -9.90 7.53 -1.92
N CYS A 13 -10.35 8.77 -2.17
CA CYS A 13 -11.58 9.28 -1.60
C CYS A 13 -12.80 8.47 -2.05
N ALA A 14 -12.93 8.23 -3.36
CA ALA A 14 -14.08 7.53 -3.91
C ALA A 14 -14.16 6.08 -3.47
N SER A 15 -13.05 5.34 -3.60
CA SER A 15 -12.98 3.91 -3.26
C SER A 15 -13.20 3.66 -1.76
N LEU A 16 -12.53 4.40 -0.87
CA LEU A 16 -12.69 4.20 0.58
C LEU A 16 -14.10 4.56 1.07
N ILE A 17 -14.66 5.68 0.64
CA ILE A 17 -16.01 6.08 1.06
C ILE A 17 -17.04 5.12 0.47
N SER A 18 -16.90 4.73 -0.79
CA SER A 18 -17.76 3.73 -1.45
C SER A 18 -17.71 2.39 -0.70
N ALA A 19 -16.52 1.86 -0.42
CA ALA A 19 -16.34 0.57 0.24
C ALA A 19 -16.87 0.56 1.68
N LEU A 20 -16.48 1.56 2.50
CA LEU A 20 -16.85 1.60 3.91
C LEU A 20 -18.30 2.03 4.13
N SER A 21 -18.88 2.78 3.21
CA SER A 21 -20.31 3.11 3.28
C SER A 21 -21.20 1.91 3.04
N GLN A 22 -20.79 0.90 2.26
CA GLN A 22 -21.59 -0.31 2.00
C GLN A 22 -21.68 -1.27 3.19
N LEU A 23 -20.92 -1.02 4.26
CA LEU A 23 -20.98 -1.83 5.48
C LEU A 23 -22.35 -1.66 6.14
N ASN A 24 -23.10 -2.74 6.36
CA ASN A 24 -24.37 -2.69 7.11
C ASN A 24 -24.09 -2.52 8.61
N PRO A 25 -24.58 -1.48 9.32
CA PRO A 25 -24.25 -1.23 10.72
C PRO A 25 -24.56 -2.39 11.68
N GLU A 26 -25.69 -3.09 11.47
CA GLU A 26 -26.13 -4.19 12.32
C GLU A 26 -25.32 -5.49 12.09
N THR A 27 -25.02 -5.81 10.83
CA THR A 27 -24.18 -6.97 10.47
C THR A 27 -22.68 -6.69 10.69
N ALA A 28 -22.26 -5.44 10.53
CA ALA A 28 -20.90 -4.96 10.74
C ALA A 28 -20.48 -5.02 12.22
N LYS A 29 -21.43 -4.90 13.17
CA LYS A 29 -21.09 -4.96 14.59
C LYS A 29 -20.64 -6.35 15.05
N GLN A 30 -21.23 -7.43 14.51
CA GLN A 30 -20.87 -8.81 14.89
C GLN A 30 -19.84 -9.46 13.96
N LEU A 31 -19.96 -9.24 12.65
CA LEU A 31 -19.10 -9.84 11.63
C LEU A 31 -18.01 -8.87 11.17
N GLY A 32 -18.35 -7.60 10.95
CA GLY A 32 -17.43 -6.58 10.41
C GLY A 32 -16.21 -6.33 11.27
N LEU A 33 -16.34 -6.17 12.60
CA LEU A 33 -15.18 -5.95 13.47
C LEU A 33 -14.17 -7.11 13.41
N LYS A 34 -14.67 -8.35 13.42
CA LYS A 34 -13.81 -9.55 13.32
C LYS A 34 -13.11 -9.62 11.97
N THR A 35 -13.82 -9.29 10.90
CA THR A 35 -13.26 -9.27 9.53
C THR A 35 -12.19 -8.20 9.38
N VAL A 36 -12.43 -6.97 9.84
CA VAL A 36 -11.44 -5.88 9.78
C VAL A 36 -10.21 -6.22 10.62
N LEU A 37 -10.41 -6.73 11.85
CA LEU A 37 -9.30 -7.14 12.70
C LEU A 37 -8.48 -8.26 12.02
N TYR A 38 -9.16 -9.24 11.42
CA TYR A 38 -8.52 -10.31 10.67
C TYR A 38 -7.66 -9.76 9.53
N TYR A 39 -8.19 -8.84 8.71
CA TYR A 39 -7.46 -8.24 7.59
C TYR A 39 -6.25 -7.42 8.03
N LEU A 40 -6.41 -6.58 9.06
CA LEU A 40 -5.29 -5.83 9.60
C LEU A 40 -4.20 -6.76 10.15
N CYS A 41 -4.58 -7.85 10.82
CA CYS A 41 -3.63 -8.83 11.33
C CYS A 41 -2.89 -9.57 10.20
N THR A 42 -3.59 -10.05 9.18
CA THR A 42 -2.93 -10.78 8.06
C THR A 42 -2.03 -9.87 7.24
N ALA A 43 -2.46 -8.63 6.97
CA ALA A 43 -1.65 -7.65 6.25
C ALA A 43 -0.42 -7.22 7.08
N SER A 44 -0.54 -7.08 8.40
CA SER A 44 0.60 -6.80 9.28
C SER A 44 1.59 -7.97 9.32
N LEU A 45 1.10 -9.21 9.33
CA LEU A 45 1.97 -10.38 9.26
C LEU A 45 2.71 -10.45 7.92
N ALA A 46 2.02 -10.14 6.81
CA ALA A 46 2.62 -10.08 5.48
C ALA A 46 3.74 -9.03 5.39
N THR A 47 3.51 -7.81 5.91
CA THR A 47 4.55 -6.76 5.93
C THR A 47 5.74 -7.16 6.79
N ILE A 48 5.53 -7.77 7.96
CA ILE A 48 6.63 -8.25 8.82
C ILE A 48 7.49 -9.30 8.10
N ILE A 49 6.87 -10.22 7.35
CA ILE A 49 7.61 -11.20 6.53
C ILE A 49 8.44 -10.50 5.46
N GLY A 50 7.83 -9.54 4.75
CA GLY A 50 8.52 -8.73 3.74
C GLY A 50 9.75 -8.01 4.33
N LEU A 51 9.57 -7.32 5.46
CA LEU A 51 10.64 -6.66 6.21
C LEU A 51 11.76 -7.63 6.59
N ALA A 52 11.41 -8.78 7.17
CA ALA A 52 12.40 -9.76 7.61
C ALA A 52 13.21 -10.29 6.42
N LEU A 53 12.55 -10.59 5.29
CA LEU A 53 13.22 -11.14 4.11
C LEU A 53 14.10 -10.11 3.40
N VAL A 54 13.64 -8.87 3.22
CA VAL A 54 14.43 -7.84 2.54
C VAL A 54 15.65 -7.38 3.35
N ILE A 55 15.55 -7.43 4.68
CA ILE A 55 16.69 -7.19 5.58
C ILE A 55 17.63 -8.39 5.61
N LEU A 56 17.12 -9.63 5.49
CA LEU A 56 17.98 -10.81 5.50
C LEU A 56 18.71 -11.01 4.16
N ILE A 57 18.00 -10.84 3.04
CA ILE A 57 18.52 -11.05 1.69
C ILE A 57 19.33 -9.85 1.22
N HIS A 58 18.98 -8.63 1.66
CA HIS A 58 19.63 -7.39 1.25
C HIS A 58 19.76 -7.26 -0.29
N PRO A 59 18.63 -7.23 -1.04
CA PRO A 59 18.68 -7.24 -2.50
C PRO A 59 19.27 -5.96 -3.12
N GLY A 60 19.27 -4.81 -2.44
CA GLY A 60 19.80 -3.56 -2.99
C GLY A 60 21.30 -3.35 -2.74
N ASP A 61 22.04 -3.04 -3.80
CA ASP A 61 23.46 -2.65 -3.74
C ASP A 61 23.62 -1.17 -4.18
N PRO A 62 24.23 -0.30 -3.34
CA PRO A 62 24.50 1.10 -3.70
C PRO A 62 25.39 1.28 -4.94
N SER A 63 26.15 0.25 -5.32
CA SER A 63 27.10 0.27 -6.46
C SER A 63 26.42 0.54 -7.81
N ILE A 64 25.09 0.40 -7.92
CA ILE A 64 24.32 0.70 -9.13
C ILE A 64 24.38 2.20 -9.49
N LYS A 65 24.35 3.09 -8.49
CA LYS A 65 24.41 4.53 -8.70
C LYS A 65 25.86 5.00 -8.59
N ALA A 66 26.61 4.86 -9.69
CA ALA A 66 27.99 5.31 -9.81
C ALA A 66 28.19 6.72 -9.18
N GLY A 67 28.75 6.76 -7.96
CA GLY A 67 29.22 7.97 -7.29
C GLY A 67 28.17 9.01 -6.82
N LYS A 68 26.86 8.80 -7.00
CA LYS A 68 25.81 9.66 -6.40
C LYS A 68 25.21 8.96 -5.18
N VAL A 69 26.00 8.81 -4.14
CA VAL A 69 25.44 8.67 -2.79
C VAL A 69 24.70 9.97 -2.54
N LEU A 70 23.38 9.97 -2.63
CA LEU A 70 22.57 11.08 -2.12
C LEU A 70 22.90 11.13 -0.63
N LYS A 71 23.72 12.11 -0.22
CA LYS A 71 23.92 12.39 1.20
C LYS A 71 22.53 12.53 1.81
N ARG A 72 22.27 11.75 2.85
CA ARG A 72 21.10 11.90 3.73
C ARG A 72 20.90 13.40 3.94
N PRO A 73 19.72 13.98 3.64
CA PRO A 73 19.45 15.36 4.04
C PRO A 73 19.81 15.47 5.53
N GLU A 74 20.75 16.34 5.89
CA GLU A 74 21.27 16.47 7.26
C GLU A 74 20.15 16.82 8.28
N ASP A 75 18.96 17.17 7.79
CA ASP A 75 17.75 17.45 8.56
C ASP A 75 16.98 16.22 9.08
N LEU A 76 17.42 14.98 8.82
CA LEU A 76 16.67 13.76 9.22
C LEU A 76 17.01 13.18 10.61
N SER A 77 17.69 13.95 11.47
CA SER A 77 17.89 13.57 12.88
C SER A 77 16.64 13.81 13.74
N HIS A 78 15.49 13.33 13.27
CA HIS A 78 14.25 13.35 14.04
C HIS A 78 14.30 12.24 15.09
N GLU A 79 14.05 12.58 16.36
CA GLU A 79 13.87 11.57 17.38
C GLU A 79 12.61 10.74 17.05
N ALA A 80 12.58 9.44 17.41
CA ALA A 80 11.48 8.49 17.16
C ALA A 80 10.14 9.08 17.52
N ILE A 81 10.16 9.80 18.64
CA ILE A 81 9.00 10.40 19.23
C ILE A 81 8.45 11.44 18.26
N ASP A 82 9.28 12.22 17.59
CA ASP A 82 8.84 13.21 16.60
C ASP A 82 8.21 12.54 15.37
N ASN A 83 8.82 11.47 14.84
CA ASN A 83 8.24 10.73 13.71
C ASN A 83 6.91 10.05 14.06
N ILE A 84 6.79 9.45 15.25
CA ILE A 84 5.52 8.86 15.72
C ILE A 84 4.47 9.95 15.94
N LEU A 85 4.87 11.07 16.54
CA LEU A 85 3.98 12.21 16.74
C LEU A 85 3.55 12.81 15.40
N ASP A 86 4.43 12.85 14.39
CA ASP A 86 4.10 13.31 13.04
C ASP A 86 3.14 12.36 12.34
N VAL A 87 3.28 11.05 12.49
CA VAL A 87 2.30 10.07 12.01
C VAL A 87 0.93 10.33 12.66
N ILE A 88 0.87 10.55 13.98
CA ILE A 88 -0.38 10.83 14.70
C ILE A 88 -0.99 12.17 14.25
N ARG A 89 -0.18 13.23 14.13
CA ARG A 89 -0.62 14.55 13.63
C ARG A 89 -1.14 14.47 12.20
N ASN A 90 -0.50 13.67 11.36
CA ASN A 90 -0.94 13.47 9.99
C ASN A 90 -2.17 12.57 9.88
N LEU A 91 -2.41 11.67 10.84
CA LEU A 91 -3.62 10.85 10.93
C LEU A 91 -4.88 11.71 11.11
N ILE A 92 -4.80 12.79 11.91
CA ILE A 92 -5.91 13.71 12.16
C ILE A 92 -5.48 15.13 11.73
N PRO A 93 -5.58 15.47 10.43
CA PRO A 93 -5.20 16.78 9.94
C PRO A 93 -6.16 17.86 10.42
N GLU A 94 -5.65 19.07 10.66
CA GLU A 94 -6.47 20.24 11.02
C GLU A 94 -7.42 20.65 9.88
N ASN A 95 -7.04 20.40 8.63
CA ASN A 95 -7.81 20.75 7.44
C ASN A 95 -7.61 19.72 6.32
N ILE A 96 -8.71 19.19 5.76
CA ILE A 96 -8.68 18.20 4.66
C ILE A 96 -8.22 18.81 3.34
N ILE A 97 -8.60 20.05 3.04
CA ILE A 97 -8.13 20.75 1.84
C ILE A 97 -6.63 21.03 1.98
N GLY A 98 -6.20 21.40 3.20
CA GLY A 98 -4.78 21.53 3.54
C GLY A 98 -4.05 20.21 3.33
N ALA A 99 -4.60 19.10 3.84
CA ALA A 99 -4.04 17.75 3.70
C ALA A 99 -3.88 17.30 2.23
N ALA A 100 -4.67 17.86 1.30
CA ALA A 100 -4.51 17.61 -0.13
C ALA A 100 -3.24 18.25 -0.74
N THR A 101 -2.58 19.15 -0.03
CA THR A 101 -1.45 19.95 -0.55
C THR A 101 -0.23 19.96 0.36
N ARG A 102 -0.44 19.81 1.67
CA ARG A 102 0.59 19.93 2.71
C ARG A 102 0.46 18.82 3.74
N ARG A 103 1.58 18.51 4.38
CA ARG A 103 1.70 17.56 5.49
C ARG A 103 2.51 18.13 6.63
N SER A 104 2.24 17.67 7.84
CA SER A 104 2.98 18.07 9.03
C SER A 104 4.28 17.28 9.10
N GLN A 105 5.40 17.97 9.26
CA GLN A 105 6.68 17.35 9.54
C GLN A 105 7.39 18.19 10.60
N THR A 106 7.91 17.55 11.64
CA THR A 106 8.83 18.20 12.56
C THR A 106 10.11 18.51 11.80
N LYS A 107 10.72 19.68 12.06
CA LYS A 107 12.03 20.06 11.56
C LYS A 107 12.81 20.72 12.68
N MET A 108 14.13 20.54 12.67
CA MET A 108 15.04 21.31 13.51
C MET A 108 15.27 22.67 12.84
N VAL A 109 14.91 23.75 13.52
CA VAL A 109 15.09 25.11 13.01
C VAL A 109 16.04 25.86 13.94
N ASN A 110 17.01 26.57 13.34
CA ASN A 110 17.83 27.54 14.07
C ASN A 110 16.97 28.78 14.35
N GLU A 111 16.52 28.97 15.60
CA GLU A 111 15.79 30.19 15.98
C GLU A 111 16.68 31.44 15.96
N THR A 112 17.99 31.28 16.13
CA THR A 112 18.99 32.36 16.04
C THR A 112 20.28 31.85 15.36
N LEU A 113 21.04 32.74 14.71
CA LEU A 113 22.30 32.42 14.01
C LEU A 113 23.35 31.70 14.89
N THR A 114 23.21 31.77 16.22
CA THR A 114 24.10 31.16 17.21
C THR A 114 23.33 30.37 18.30
N GLY A 115 22.03 30.16 18.15
CA GLY A 115 21.20 29.49 19.15
C GLY A 115 21.19 27.96 19.03
N PRO A 116 20.72 27.26 20.07
CA PRO A 116 20.49 25.82 19.99
C PRO A 116 19.40 25.50 18.94
N LEU A 117 19.52 24.34 18.29
CA LEU A 117 18.49 23.83 17.40
C LEU A 117 17.19 23.61 18.18
N VAL A 118 16.09 24.20 17.73
CA VAL A 118 14.76 24.02 18.34
C VAL A 118 13.88 23.20 17.40
N LYS A 119 13.14 22.24 17.96
CA LYS A 119 12.16 21.43 17.23
C LYS A 119 10.92 22.27 16.94
N ARG A 120 10.57 22.43 15.66
CA ARG A 120 9.34 23.10 15.24
C ARG A 120 8.56 22.19 14.30
N VAL A 121 7.25 22.10 14.50
CA VAL A 121 6.35 21.48 13.54
C VAL A 121 6.14 22.46 12.40
N ASP A 122 6.48 22.03 11.19
CA ASP A 122 6.33 22.81 9.96
C ASP A 122 5.40 22.08 8.98
N GLN A 123 4.79 22.84 8.07
CA GLN A 123 3.97 22.29 7.00
C GLN A 123 4.82 22.20 5.72
N VAL A 124 5.06 20.98 5.27
CA VAL A 124 5.84 20.71 4.06
C VAL A 124 4.89 20.42 2.92
N ASP A 125 5.20 20.94 1.73
CA ASP A 125 4.45 20.63 0.52
C ASP A 125 4.51 19.13 0.21
N GLY A 126 3.34 18.52 0.07
CA GLY A 126 3.21 17.07 -0.04
C GLY A 126 1.82 16.61 0.38
N LEU A 127 1.33 15.55 -0.26
CA LEU A 127 -0.01 15.03 0.00
C LEU A 127 -0.03 14.30 1.36
N ASN A 128 -0.81 14.79 2.34
CA ASN A 128 -1.06 14.04 3.58
C ASN A 128 -2.14 12.98 3.35
N ILE A 129 -1.71 11.87 2.73
CA ILE A 129 -2.59 10.76 2.36
C ILE A 129 -3.15 10.06 3.60
N LEU A 130 -2.38 9.95 4.67
CA LEU A 130 -2.82 9.29 5.90
C LEU A 130 -4.05 10.00 6.51
N GLY A 131 -4.02 11.33 6.52
CA GLY A 131 -5.14 12.15 6.99
C GLY A 131 -6.36 12.03 6.08
N ILE A 132 -6.14 11.99 4.76
CA ILE A 132 -7.21 11.77 3.77
C ILE A 132 -7.86 10.40 3.94
N ILE A 133 -7.07 9.33 4.06
CA ILE A 133 -7.56 7.96 4.30
C ILE A 133 -8.42 7.93 5.58
N THR A 134 -7.92 8.51 6.67
CA THR A 134 -8.63 8.55 7.96
C THR A 134 -9.96 9.28 7.83
N PHE A 135 -9.95 10.45 7.19
CA PHE A 135 -11.17 11.23 6.94
C PHE A 135 -12.18 10.46 6.08
N CYS A 136 -11.74 9.90 4.96
CA CYS A 136 -12.58 9.11 4.06
C CYS A 136 -13.17 7.88 4.78
N ALA A 137 -12.39 7.24 5.65
CA ALA A 137 -12.86 6.15 6.47
C ALA A 137 -13.96 6.58 7.46
N LEU A 138 -13.77 7.70 8.15
CA LEU A 138 -14.77 8.26 9.05
C LEU A 138 -16.05 8.66 8.32
N ILE A 139 -15.93 9.27 7.13
CA ILE A 139 -17.09 9.61 6.28
C ILE A 139 -17.80 8.35 5.80
N GLY A 140 -17.08 7.35 5.27
CA GLY A 140 -17.69 6.09 4.82
C GLY A 140 -18.46 5.38 5.94
N ILE A 141 -17.84 5.23 7.12
CA ILE A 141 -18.50 4.66 8.31
C ILE A 141 -19.68 5.54 8.77
N GLY A 142 -19.53 6.86 8.72
CA GLY A 142 -20.60 7.81 9.02
C GLY A 142 -21.80 7.62 8.11
N THR A 143 -21.59 7.60 6.79
CA THR A 143 -22.60 7.36 5.74
C THR A 143 -23.32 6.03 5.96
N SER A 144 -22.59 4.97 6.31
CA SER A 144 -23.16 3.68 6.68
C SER A 144 -24.14 3.80 7.86
N LYS A 145 -23.78 4.56 8.91
CA LYS A 145 -24.59 4.71 10.12
C LYS A 145 -25.86 5.53 9.94
N VAL A 146 -25.89 6.53 9.06
CA VAL A 146 -27.08 7.38 8.84
C VAL A 146 -28.13 6.71 7.94
N GLY A 147 -27.85 5.49 7.45
CA GLY A 147 -28.80 4.66 6.73
C GLY A 147 -29.29 5.29 5.43
N ALA A 148 -30.60 5.39 5.25
CA ALA A 148 -31.21 5.86 4.00
C ALA A 148 -30.79 7.28 3.61
N THR A 149 -30.50 8.15 4.57
CA THR A 149 -30.03 9.52 4.29
C THR A 149 -28.61 9.56 3.72
N GLY A 150 -27.81 8.51 3.95
CA GLY A 150 -26.47 8.36 3.39
C GLY A 150 -26.45 7.80 1.97
N GLU A 151 -27.57 7.30 1.45
CA GLU A 151 -27.62 6.64 0.14
C GLU A 151 -27.18 7.54 -1.02
N PRO A 152 -27.56 8.83 -1.10
CA PRO A 152 -27.06 9.72 -2.16
C PRO A 152 -25.53 9.87 -2.15
N VAL A 153 -24.91 9.92 -0.96
CA VAL A 153 -23.46 10.02 -0.79
C VAL A 153 -22.79 8.73 -1.26
N ARG A 154 -23.33 7.58 -0.89
CA ARG A 154 -22.84 6.26 -1.35
C ARG A 154 -22.89 6.17 -2.87
N GLN A 155 -24.01 6.52 -3.49
CA GLN A 155 -24.17 6.46 -4.95
C GLN A 155 -23.24 7.43 -5.69
N PHE A 156 -23.05 8.63 -5.14
CA PHE A 156 -22.10 9.60 -5.69
C PHE A 156 -20.68 9.05 -5.70
N PHE A 157 -20.17 8.57 -4.56
CA PHE A 157 -18.79 8.07 -4.49
C PHE A 157 -18.59 6.77 -5.25
N ALA A 158 -19.58 5.87 -5.29
CA ALA A 158 -19.52 4.67 -6.14
C ALA A 158 -19.50 5.01 -7.64
N SER A 159 -20.20 6.07 -8.06
CA SER A 159 -20.15 6.55 -9.45
C SER A 159 -18.82 7.23 -9.76
N LEU A 160 -18.33 8.07 -8.83
CA LEU A 160 -17.03 8.72 -8.95
C LEU A 160 -15.89 7.70 -9.04
N GLU A 161 -15.93 6.64 -8.24
CA GLU A 161 -14.98 5.53 -8.28
C GLU A 161 -14.90 4.95 -9.70
N LYS A 162 -16.04 4.55 -10.28
CA LYS A 162 -16.10 4.02 -11.65
C LYS A 162 -15.57 5.00 -12.71
N ILE A 163 -15.89 6.29 -12.58
CA ILE A 163 -15.39 7.33 -13.49
C ILE A 163 -13.87 7.44 -13.39
N VAL A 164 -13.31 7.48 -12.18
CA VAL A 164 -11.87 7.58 -11.98
C VAL A 164 -11.16 6.32 -12.49
N LEU A 165 -11.74 5.14 -12.32
CA LEU A 165 -11.21 3.90 -12.91
C LEU A 165 -11.16 3.94 -14.43
N LEU A 166 -12.20 4.44 -15.08
CA LEU A 166 -12.22 4.63 -16.53
C LEU A 166 -11.12 5.60 -16.99
N LEU A 167 -10.91 6.70 -16.26
CA LEU A 167 -9.82 7.63 -16.55
C LEU A 167 -8.45 6.96 -16.42
N ILE A 168 -8.30 6.06 -15.46
CA ILE A 168 -7.05 5.33 -15.26
C ILE A 168 -6.84 4.28 -16.35
N GLU A 169 -7.88 3.55 -16.76
CA GLU A 169 -7.81 2.66 -17.92
C GLU A 169 -7.36 3.43 -19.17
N GLY A 170 -7.94 4.60 -19.42
CA GLY A 170 -7.49 5.51 -20.48
C GLY A 170 -6.04 5.96 -20.33
N ALA A 171 -5.58 6.26 -19.11
CA ALA A 171 -4.18 6.59 -18.84
C ALA A 171 -3.24 5.39 -19.09
N MET A 172 -3.70 4.16 -18.83
CA MET A 172 -2.91 2.94 -19.04
C MET A 172 -2.64 2.65 -20.52
N TRP A 173 -3.45 3.15 -21.46
CA TRP A 173 -3.13 3.10 -22.89
C TRP A 173 -1.84 3.87 -23.25
N PHE A 174 -1.50 4.89 -22.47
CA PHE A 174 -0.24 5.63 -22.61
C PHE A 174 0.92 5.01 -21.82
N ALA A 175 0.62 4.03 -20.94
CA ALA A 175 1.63 3.39 -20.11
C ALA A 175 2.77 2.74 -20.92
N PRO A 176 2.55 2.05 -22.06
CA PRO A 176 3.65 1.48 -22.85
C PRO A 176 4.71 2.51 -23.26
N PHE A 177 4.29 3.71 -23.66
CA PHE A 177 5.19 4.81 -24.03
C PHE A 177 5.85 5.44 -22.80
N GLY A 178 5.10 5.61 -21.71
CA GLY A 178 5.64 6.14 -20.45
C GLY A 178 6.67 5.22 -19.83
N ILE A 179 6.35 3.93 -19.70
CA ILE A 179 7.21 2.91 -19.09
C ILE A 179 8.45 2.69 -19.96
N SER A 180 8.33 2.56 -21.28
CA SER A 180 9.49 2.42 -22.16
C SER A 180 10.46 3.60 -22.05
N SER A 181 9.95 4.84 -21.98
CA SER A 181 10.79 6.02 -21.76
C SER A 181 11.45 6.03 -20.38
N LEU A 182 10.75 5.59 -19.33
CA LEU A 182 11.29 5.51 -17.97
C LEU A 182 12.37 4.43 -17.85
N VAL A 183 12.12 3.25 -18.42
CA VAL A 183 13.09 2.15 -18.48
C VAL A 183 14.32 2.57 -19.28
N ALA A 184 14.14 3.21 -20.44
CA ALA A 184 15.26 3.73 -21.23
C ALA A 184 16.09 4.78 -20.47
N ALA A 185 15.43 5.69 -19.75
CA ALA A 185 16.13 6.66 -18.90
C ALA A 185 16.90 5.97 -17.77
N SER A 186 16.29 5.02 -17.07
CA SER A 186 16.97 4.25 -16.01
C SER A 186 18.14 3.42 -16.55
N ILE A 187 18.02 2.81 -17.73
CA ILE A 187 19.14 2.08 -18.37
C ILE A 187 20.24 3.05 -18.79
N SER A 188 19.91 4.25 -19.29
CA SER A 188 20.90 5.24 -19.72
C SER A 188 21.75 5.79 -18.57
N GLU A 189 21.29 5.73 -17.33
CA GLU A 189 22.06 6.14 -16.15
C GLU A 189 23.02 5.05 -15.66
N VAL A 190 22.82 3.80 -16.09
CA VAL A 190 23.55 2.65 -15.55
C VAL A 190 24.63 2.17 -16.52
N HIS A 191 25.81 1.90 -15.96
CA HIS A 191 27.02 1.56 -16.70
C HIS A 191 27.20 0.04 -16.86
N ASP A 192 26.47 -0.78 -16.09
CA ASP A 192 26.54 -2.25 -16.10
C ASP A 192 25.13 -2.90 -16.07
N LEU A 193 24.70 -3.47 -17.20
CA LEU A 193 23.40 -4.15 -17.32
C LEU A 193 23.31 -5.45 -16.52
N LEU A 194 24.42 -6.18 -16.35
CA LEU A 194 24.41 -7.47 -15.66
C LEU A 194 24.14 -7.27 -14.16
N LEU A 195 24.72 -6.21 -13.60
CA LEU A 195 24.51 -5.81 -12.21
C LEU A 195 23.03 -5.46 -11.94
N ILE A 196 22.39 -4.68 -12.81
CA ILE A 196 20.96 -4.35 -12.68
C ILE A 196 20.11 -5.62 -12.69
N LEU A 197 20.36 -6.52 -13.64
CA LEU A 197 19.59 -7.75 -13.78
C LEU A 197 19.72 -8.62 -12.52
N GLN A 198 20.92 -8.75 -11.96
CA GLN A 198 21.15 -9.50 -10.73
C GLN A 198 20.36 -8.91 -9.56
N ILE A 199 20.41 -7.58 -9.40
CA ILE A 199 19.77 -6.89 -8.29
C ILE A 199 18.24 -6.91 -8.42
N LEU A 200 17.71 -6.67 -9.62
CA LEU A 200 16.27 -6.81 -9.87
C LEU A 200 15.81 -8.26 -9.69
N SER A 201 16.63 -9.25 -10.08
CA SER A 201 16.29 -10.66 -9.85
C SER A 201 16.27 -11.02 -8.36
N ALA A 202 17.19 -10.46 -7.56
CA ALA A 202 17.20 -10.63 -6.12
C ALA A 202 16.00 -9.96 -5.45
N TYR A 203 15.61 -8.76 -5.92
CA TYR A 203 14.39 -8.07 -5.51
C TYR A 203 13.14 -8.90 -5.82
N VAL A 204 12.96 -9.31 -7.07
CA VAL A 204 11.83 -10.16 -7.51
C VAL A 204 11.79 -11.46 -6.71
N GLY A 205 12.95 -12.11 -6.54
CA GLY A 205 13.07 -13.33 -5.74
C GLY A 205 12.67 -13.13 -4.28
N THR A 206 13.02 -11.99 -3.68
CA THR A 206 12.64 -11.63 -2.30
C THR A 206 11.12 -11.47 -2.17
N VAL A 207 10.48 -10.75 -3.09
CA VAL A 207 9.01 -10.56 -3.09
C VAL A 207 8.31 -11.90 -3.28
N LEU A 208 8.69 -12.69 -4.28
CA LEU A 208 8.08 -14.00 -4.55
C LEU A 208 8.27 -14.98 -3.39
N ALA A 209 9.45 -14.99 -2.75
CA ALA A 209 9.69 -15.80 -1.56
C ALA A 209 8.76 -15.39 -0.41
N GLY A 210 8.59 -14.09 -0.19
CA GLY A 210 7.68 -13.55 0.82
C GLY A 210 6.22 -13.93 0.57
N LEU A 211 5.74 -13.74 -0.66
CA LEU A 211 4.38 -14.14 -1.05
C LEU A 211 4.15 -15.65 -0.90
N THR A 212 5.14 -16.46 -1.29
CA THR A 212 5.09 -17.92 -1.14
C THR A 212 5.01 -18.33 0.32
N ILE A 213 5.86 -17.77 1.19
CA ILE A 213 5.83 -18.02 2.63
C ILE A 213 4.48 -17.60 3.22
N HIS A 214 3.95 -16.44 2.81
CA HIS A 214 2.67 -15.95 3.31
C HIS A 214 1.50 -16.88 2.92
N ILE A 215 1.41 -17.26 1.65
CA ILE A 215 0.31 -18.08 1.10
C ILE A 215 0.37 -19.53 1.61
N PHE A 216 1.56 -20.15 1.67
CA PHE A 216 1.68 -21.58 1.95
C PHE A 216 2.02 -21.91 3.41
N ILE A 217 2.53 -20.96 4.19
CA ILE A 217 2.89 -21.19 5.59
C ILE A 217 2.01 -20.35 6.51
N VAL A 218 2.01 -19.02 6.35
CA VAL A 218 1.38 -18.13 7.34
C VAL A 218 -0.15 -18.23 7.33
N LEU A 219 -0.79 -18.08 6.17
CA LEU A 219 -2.26 -18.19 6.08
C LEU A 219 -2.77 -19.58 6.48
N PRO A 220 -2.16 -20.71 6.06
CA PRO A 220 -2.59 -22.04 6.48
C PRO A 220 -2.39 -22.31 7.98
N VAL A 221 -1.27 -21.86 8.56
CA VAL A 221 -1.03 -21.96 10.01
C VAL A 221 -2.06 -21.13 10.78
N PHE A 222 -2.31 -19.90 10.35
CA PHE A 222 -3.32 -19.04 10.97
C PHE A 222 -4.71 -19.67 10.91
N TYR A 223 -5.10 -20.22 9.75
CA TYR A 223 -6.35 -20.96 9.59
C TYR A 223 -6.43 -22.17 10.52
N PHE A 224 -5.36 -22.97 10.61
CA PHE A 224 -5.32 -24.14 11.48
C PHE A 224 -5.39 -23.77 12.97
N LEU A 225 -4.70 -22.72 13.40
CA LEU A 225 -4.77 -22.25 14.78
C LEU A 225 -6.18 -21.77 15.16
N ALA A 226 -6.85 -21.06 14.25
CA ALA A 226 -8.19 -20.52 14.49
C ALA A 226 -9.30 -21.58 14.40
N THR A 227 -9.22 -22.51 13.44
CA THR A 227 -10.32 -23.45 13.14
C THR A 227 -10.05 -24.89 13.59
N ARG A 228 -8.79 -25.23 13.89
CA ARG A 228 -8.30 -26.61 14.13
C ARG A 228 -8.65 -27.60 13.01
N LYS A 229 -8.94 -27.10 11.80
CA LYS A 229 -9.28 -27.89 10.61
C LYS A 229 -8.15 -27.83 9.58
N ASN A 230 -8.14 -28.80 8.66
CA ASN A 230 -7.14 -28.88 7.61
C ASN A 230 -7.29 -27.73 6.59
N PRO A 231 -6.32 -26.80 6.47
CA PRO A 231 -6.39 -25.66 5.54
C PRO A 231 -6.36 -26.09 4.07
N LEU A 232 -5.75 -27.24 3.75
CA LEU A 232 -5.59 -27.70 2.37
C LEU A 232 -6.93 -27.98 1.68
N SER A 233 -7.98 -28.31 2.45
CA SER A 233 -9.33 -28.50 1.90
C SER A 233 -9.89 -27.21 1.29
N ILE A 234 -9.69 -26.08 1.97
CA ILE A 234 -10.13 -24.76 1.50
C ILE A 234 -9.22 -24.25 0.37
N MET A 235 -7.89 -24.45 0.48
CA MET A 235 -6.98 -24.06 -0.59
C MET A 235 -7.28 -24.79 -1.92
N LYS A 236 -7.55 -26.10 -1.86
CA LYS A 236 -7.97 -26.88 -3.04
C LYS A 236 -9.32 -26.42 -3.59
N ALA A 237 -10.24 -26.01 -2.71
CA ALA A 237 -11.54 -25.46 -3.11
C ALA A 237 -11.39 -24.16 -3.90
N MET A 238 -10.50 -23.28 -3.46
CA MET A 238 -10.26 -21.95 -4.01
C MET A 238 -9.34 -21.92 -5.22
N LEU A 239 -8.75 -23.07 -5.61
CA LEU A 239 -7.81 -23.17 -6.72
C LEU A 239 -8.32 -22.55 -8.03
N PRO A 240 -9.58 -22.74 -8.46
CA PRO A 240 -10.09 -22.07 -9.67
C PRO A 240 -10.01 -20.54 -9.58
N ALA A 241 -10.38 -19.97 -8.44
CA ALA A 241 -10.31 -18.52 -8.23
C ALA A 241 -8.86 -18.01 -8.20
N PHE A 242 -7.92 -18.76 -7.62
CA PHE A 242 -6.49 -18.41 -7.66
C PHE A 242 -5.95 -18.40 -9.08
N MET A 243 -6.29 -19.41 -9.89
CA MET A 243 -5.88 -19.46 -11.30
C MET A 243 -6.50 -18.31 -12.12
N THR A 244 -7.76 -17.96 -11.86
CA THR A 244 -8.39 -16.79 -12.48
C THR A 244 -7.69 -15.49 -12.06
N SER A 245 -7.36 -15.32 -10.77
CA SER A 245 -6.65 -14.14 -10.28
C SER A 245 -5.25 -14.03 -10.91
N LEU A 246 -4.54 -15.16 -11.05
CA LEU A 246 -3.22 -15.20 -11.67
C LEU A 246 -3.29 -14.86 -13.17
N GLY A 247 -4.29 -15.39 -13.89
CA GLY A 247 -4.45 -15.13 -15.32
C GLY A 247 -4.97 -13.73 -15.66
N THR A 248 -5.71 -13.10 -14.75
CA THR A 248 -6.31 -11.77 -14.97
C THR A 248 -5.56 -10.62 -14.27
N ALA A 249 -4.60 -10.94 -13.40
CA ALA A 249 -3.93 -9.99 -12.51
C ALA A 249 -4.91 -9.09 -11.72
N SER A 250 -6.11 -9.60 -11.39
CA SER A 250 -7.18 -8.82 -10.75
C SER A 250 -7.94 -9.62 -9.70
N SER A 251 -7.90 -9.14 -8.45
CA SER A 251 -8.67 -9.70 -7.33
C SER A 251 -10.18 -9.53 -7.52
N GLY A 252 -10.61 -8.43 -8.15
CA GLY A 252 -12.02 -8.17 -8.47
C GLY A 252 -12.57 -9.11 -9.54
N ALA A 253 -11.75 -9.43 -10.56
CA ALA A 253 -12.14 -10.37 -11.63
C ALA A 253 -12.29 -11.82 -11.12
N ALA A 254 -11.53 -12.20 -10.10
CA ALA A 254 -11.60 -13.52 -9.48
C ALA A 254 -12.75 -13.68 -8.46
N LEU A 255 -13.36 -12.58 -8.00
CA LEU A 255 -14.39 -12.60 -6.96
C LEU A 255 -15.61 -13.47 -7.29
N PRO A 256 -16.23 -13.42 -8.49
CA PRO A 256 -17.37 -14.27 -8.82
C PRO A 256 -17.05 -15.77 -8.73
N VAL A 257 -15.86 -16.16 -9.19
CA VAL A 257 -15.37 -17.55 -9.11
C VAL A 257 -15.11 -17.94 -7.65
N GLY A 258 -14.54 -17.04 -6.85
CA GLY A 258 -14.31 -17.26 -5.42
C GLY A 258 -15.61 -17.45 -4.62
N LEU A 259 -16.65 -16.70 -4.93
CA LEU A 259 -17.97 -16.86 -4.31
C LEU A 259 -18.56 -18.25 -4.61
N GLN A 260 -18.48 -18.71 -5.87
CA GLN A 260 -18.92 -20.05 -6.27
C GLN A 260 -18.13 -21.17 -5.58
N CYS A 261 -16.81 -21.01 -5.45
CA CYS A 261 -15.95 -22.00 -4.78
C CYS A 261 -16.29 -22.22 -3.30
N MET A 262 -16.91 -21.22 -2.66
CA MET A 262 -17.27 -21.23 -1.24
C MET A 262 -18.74 -21.57 -0.98
N GLU A 263 -19.56 -21.78 -2.02
CA GLU A 263 -20.94 -22.23 -1.86
C GLU A 263 -21.00 -23.60 -1.15
N GLY A 264 -21.84 -23.71 -0.12
CA GLY A 264 -22.00 -24.93 0.68
C GLY A 264 -20.82 -25.26 1.62
N LYS A 265 -19.72 -24.50 1.59
CA LYS A 265 -18.53 -24.72 2.46
C LYS A 265 -18.50 -23.82 3.70
N ALA A 266 -19.20 -22.70 3.67
CA ALA A 266 -19.35 -21.77 4.80
C ALA A 266 -20.74 -21.12 4.77
N ASP A 267 -21.14 -20.46 5.88
CA ASP A 267 -22.41 -19.73 5.95
C ASP A 267 -22.46 -18.67 4.83
N ALA A 268 -23.51 -18.74 4.01
CA ALA A 268 -23.65 -17.90 2.83
C ALA A 268 -23.65 -16.40 3.15
N ARG A 269 -24.09 -16.00 4.35
CA ARG A 269 -24.06 -14.60 4.80
C ARG A 269 -22.63 -14.15 5.07
N VAL A 270 -21.80 -15.03 5.63
CA VAL A 270 -20.38 -14.74 5.87
C VAL A 270 -19.63 -14.65 4.54
N VAL A 271 -19.83 -15.60 3.63
CA VAL A 271 -19.17 -15.62 2.32
C VAL A 271 -19.51 -14.38 1.50
N LYS A 272 -20.80 -14.04 1.39
CA LYS A 272 -21.29 -12.88 0.61
C LYS A 272 -20.91 -11.53 1.21
N PHE A 273 -20.47 -11.49 2.47
CA PHE A 273 -20.01 -10.28 3.13
C PHE A 273 -18.47 -10.17 3.09
N VAL A 274 -17.77 -11.22 3.54
CA VAL A 274 -16.32 -11.21 3.74
C VAL A 274 -15.57 -11.24 2.41
N LEU A 275 -15.94 -12.09 1.44
CA LEU A 275 -15.17 -12.19 0.19
C LEU A 275 -15.19 -10.88 -0.62
N PRO A 276 -16.36 -10.24 -0.86
CA PRO A 276 -16.39 -8.97 -1.58
C PRO A 276 -15.67 -7.83 -0.86
N LEU A 277 -15.79 -7.76 0.48
CA LEU A 277 -15.07 -6.77 1.27
C LEU A 277 -13.56 -7.02 1.20
N GLY A 278 -13.11 -8.27 1.31
CA GLY A 278 -11.69 -8.63 1.24
C GLY A 278 -11.07 -8.35 -0.12
N ALA A 279 -11.80 -8.58 -1.22
CA ALA A 279 -11.33 -8.29 -2.57
C ALA A 279 -10.99 -6.80 -2.79
N SER A 280 -11.57 -5.90 -1.98
CA SER A 280 -11.33 -4.46 -2.05
C SER A 280 -10.60 -3.89 -0.84
N THR A 281 -10.39 -4.62 0.26
CA THR A 281 -9.77 -4.08 1.50
C THR A 281 -8.62 -4.91 2.05
N ASN A 282 -8.41 -6.14 1.59
CA ASN A 282 -7.37 -7.04 2.12
C ASN A 282 -6.35 -7.42 1.06
N MET A 283 -5.36 -6.54 0.82
CA MET A 283 -4.27 -6.78 -0.12
C MET A 283 -2.94 -7.10 0.58
N ASP A 284 -2.88 -8.24 1.28
CA ASP A 284 -1.65 -8.70 1.96
C ASP A 284 -0.42 -8.70 1.04
N GLY A 285 -0.60 -9.16 -0.21
CA GLY A 285 0.49 -9.22 -1.19
C GLY A 285 1.03 -7.85 -1.56
N ASN A 286 0.14 -6.86 -1.71
CA ASN A 286 0.52 -5.48 -1.99
C ASN A 286 1.26 -4.86 -0.79
N ALA A 287 0.81 -5.13 0.44
CA ALA A 287 1.50 -4.67 1.64
C ALA A 287 2.93 -5.24 1.74
N LEU A 288 3.09 -6.55 1.50
CA LEU A 288 4.40 -7.19 1.48
C LEU A 288 5.29 -6.59 0.39
N TYR A 289 4.78 -6.49 -0.83
CA TYR A 289 5.47 -5.94 -1.99
C TYR A 289 5.96 -4.51 -1.74
N GLU A 290 5.09 -3.61 -1.29
CA GLU A 290 5.42 -2.21 -1.03
C GLU A 290 6.47 -2.04 0.05
N ALA A 291 6.39 -2.85 1.11
CA ALA A 291 7.35 -2.79 2.21
C ALA A 291 8.75 -3.25 1.75
N VAL A 292 8.82 -4.32 0.96
CA VAL A 292 10.07 -4.80 0.34
C VAL A 292 10.61 -3.76 -0.63
N ALA A 293 9.75 -3.18 -1.47
CA ALA A 293 10.08 -2.15 -2.44
C ALA A 293 10.66 -0.89 -1.79
N ALA A 294 10.10 -0.43 -0.67
CA ALA A 294 10.59 0.76 0.04
C ALA A 294 11.99 0.56 0.61
N ILE A 295 12.21 -0.60 1.22
CA ILE A 295 13.52 -0.94 1.79
C ILE A 295 14.53 -1.19 0.68
N PHE A 296 14.13 -1.82 -0.42
CA PHE A 296 14.97 -1.98 -1.61
C PHE A 296 15.42 -0.62 -2.17
N ILE A 297 14.51 0.35 -2.29
CA ILE A 297 14.87 1.71 -2.73
C ILE A 297 15.83 2.39 -1.74
N ALA A 298 15.64 2.21 -0.44
CA ALA A 298 16.59 2.73 0.54
C ALA A 298 17.99 2.10 0.36
N GLN A 299 18.06 0.78 0.17
CA GLN A 299 19.30 0.02 -0.01
C GLN A 299 20.08 0.46 -1.27
N ILE A 300 19.43 0.60 -2.43
CA ILE A 300 20.10 1.04 -3.68
C ILE A 300 20.60 2.50 -3.62
N ASN A 301 20.07 3.30 -2.69
CA ASN A 301 20.53 4.67 -2.44
C ASN A 301 21.59 4.75 -1.33
N GLY A 302 21.92 3.64 -0.68
CA GLY A 302 22.80 3.62 0.50
C GLY A 302 22.22 4.35 1.71
N ILE A 303 20.89 4.37 1.83
CA ILE A 303 20.19 5.00 2.96
C ILE A 303 19.96 3.94 4.04
N ASP A 304 20.65 4.09 5.17
CA ASP A 304 20.44 3.25 6.34
C ASP A 304 19.13 3.61 7.05
N LEU A 305 18.18 2.68 6.98
CA LEU A 305 16.90 2.78 7.68
C LEU A 305 17.06 2.35 9.14
N SER A 306 16.69 3.25 10.04
CA SER A 306 16.52 2.97 11.46
C SER A 306 15.29 2.10 11.71
N ILE A 307 15.26 1.43 12.87
CA ILE A 307 14.09 0.67 13.35
C ILE A 307 12.79 1.50 13.30
N ARG A 308 12.92 2.83 13.45
CA ARG A 308 11.81 3.79 13.44
C ARG A 308 11.19 3.89 12.05
N GLU A 309 12.04 4.05 11.03
CA GLU A 309 11.61 4.09 9.64
C GLU A 309 11.02 2.74 9.21
N LEU A 310 11.56 1.62 9.68
CA LEU A 310 11.00 0.28 9.42
C LEU A 310 9.58 0.13 10.00
N ILE A 311 9.34 0.59 11.23
CA ILE A 311 8.00 0.57 11.83
C ILE A 311 7.04 1.47 11.03
N THR A 312 7.49 2.66 10.62
CA THR A 312 6.68 3.56 9.78
C THR A 312 6.31 2.89 8.47
N ILE A 313 7.27 2.30 7.75
CA ILE A 313 7.02 1.57 6.48
C ILE A 313 6.01 0.44 6.69
N SER A 314 6.15 -0.34 7.77
CA SER A 314 5.23 -1.43 8.06
C SER A 314 3.79 -0.94 8.27
N ILE A 315 3.60 0.11 9.09
CA ILE A 315 2.26 0.66 9.38
C ILE A 315 1.68 1.32 8.13
N THR A 316 2.45 2.15 7.43
CA THR A 316 1.96 2.87 6.25
C THR A 316 1.63 1.92 5.12
N SER A 317 2.41 0.88 4.89
CA SER A 317 2.12 -0.14 3.89
C SER A 317 0.88 -0.97 4.24
N THR A 318 0.74 -1.42 5.49
CA THR A 318 -0.48 -2.13 5.91
C THR A 318 -1.74 -1.26 5.73
N LEU A 319 -1.69 0.02 6.10
CA LEU A 319 -2.82 0.93 5.91
C LEU A 319 -3.08 1.27 4.44
N ALA A 320 -2.03 1.48 3.63
CA ALA A 320 -2.13 1.78 2.21
C ALA A 320 -2.77 0.60 1.44
N SER A 321 -2.37 -0.63 1.77
CA SER A 321 -2.93 -1.86 1.20
C SER A 321 -4.41 -2.11 1.52
N ALA A 322 -4.97 -1.39 2.50
CA ALA A 322 -6.39 -1.48 2.83
C ALA A 322 -7.25 -0.45 2.07
N GLY A 323 -6.64 0.62 1.53
CA GLY A 323 -7.38 1.81 1.08
C GLY A 323 -7.12 2.30 -0.33
N LEU A 324 -6.24 1.66 -1.12
CA LEU A 324 -5.84 2.13 -2.45
C LEU A 324 -6.18 1.13 -3.58
N ASN A 325 -7.14 0.24 -3.31
CA ASN A 325 -7.24 -1.08 -3.93
C ASN A 325 -7.92 -1.15 -5.31
N ALA A 326 -8.27 -0.01 -5.90
CA ALA A 326 -9.13 0.00 -7.08
C ALA A 326 -8.36 0.06 -8.43
N VAL A 327 -7.03 0.21 -8.44
CA VAL A 327 -6.23 0.50 -9.66
C VAL A 327 -5.06 -0.48 -9.77
N PRO A 328 -4.33 -0.58 -10.92
CA PRO A 328 -2.94 -1.02 -10.94
C PRO A 328 -2.10 -0.18 -9.94
N ALA A 329 -2.24 -0.52 -8.66
CA ALA A 329 -2.11 0.39 -7.52
C ALA A 329 -0.70 0.42 -6.94
N GLY A 330 0.13 -0.57 -7.27
CA GLY A 330 1.48 -0.69 -6.73
C GLY A 330 2.26 0.61 -6.85
N LEU A 331 2.16 1.33 -7.98
CA LEU A 331 2.87 2.60 -8.15
C LEU A 331 2.34 3.74 -7.29
N VAL A 332 1.04 3.83 -7.10
CA VAL A 332 0.41 4.94 -6.37
C VAL A 332 0.64 4.80 -4.88
N SER A 333 0.42 3.61 -4.33
CA SER A 333 0.65 3.30 -2.93
C SER A 333 2.14 3.36 -2.58
N MET A 334 3.01 2.90 -3.48
CA MET A 334 4.46 2.99 -3.32
C MET A 334 4.94 4.45 -3.24
N LEU A 335 4.37 5.35 -4.06
CA LEU A 335 4.62 6.80 -3.95
C LEU A 335 4.32 7.33 -2.56
N VAL A 336 3.21 6.88 -1.95
CA VAL A 336 2.80 7.28 -0.60
C VAL A 336 3.86 6.87 0.42
N ILE A 337 4.27 5.61 0.35
CA ILE A 337 5.17 5.03 1.36
C ILE A 337 6.54 5.69 1.26
N LEU A 338 7.12 5.81 0.06
CA LEU A 338 8.39 6.50 -0.11
C LEU A 338 8.33 7.95 0.37
N ASP A 339 7.25 8.68 0.04
CA ASP A 339 7.08 10.05 0.48
C ASP A 339 7.01 10.13 2.01
N THR A 340 6.28 9.22 2.68
CA THR A 340 6.12 9.22 4.15
C THR A 340 7.43 9.01 4.91
N VAL A 341 8.38 8.27 4.33
CA VAL A 341 9.72 8.08 4.92
C VAL A 341 10.79 8.98 4.30
N GLY A 342 10.42 9.87 3.39
CA GLY A 342 11.35 10.82 2.77
C GLY A 342 12.35 10.18 1.80
N LEU A 343 12.01 9.02 1.22
CA LEU A 343 12.83 8.33 0.24
C LEU A 343 12.66 8.91 -1.17
N PRO A 344 13.70 8.85 -2.03
CA PRO A 344 13.67 9.39 -3.38
C PRO A 344 12.65 8.66 -4.26
N VAL A 345 11.68 9.43 -4.72
CA VAL A 345 10.54 8.94 -5.49
C VAL A 345 10.90 8.62 -6.96
N SER A 346 12.03 9.14 -7.44
CA SER A 346 12.52 8.93 -8.80
C SER A 346 12.83 7.45 -9.09
N ASP A 347 13.18 6.68 -8.07
CA ASP A 347 13.68 5.31 -8.24
C ASP A 347 12.59 4.25 -8.35
N ILE A 348 11.32 4.65 -8.21
CA ILE A 348 10.16 3.79 -8.51
C ILE A 348 10.22 3.26 -9.94
N THR A 349 10.86 3.97 -10.86
CA THR A 349 10.99 3.57 -12.27
C THR A 349 11.64 2.20 -12.45
N LEU A 350 12.59 1.85 -11.58
CA LEU A 350 13.25 0.53 -11.58
C LEU A 350 12.27 -0.58 -11.20
N ILE A 351 11.37 -0.30 -10.26
CA ILE A 351 10.36 -1.26 -9.81
C ILE A 351 9.25 -1.42 -10.85
N VAL A 352 8.81 -0.32 -11.47
CA VAL A 352 7.80 -0.33 -12.55
C VAL A 352 8.19 -1.30 -13.68
N ALA A 353 9.49 -1.43 -13.96
CA ALA A 353 10.00 -2.30 -15.01
C ALA A 353 9.71 -3.79 -14.77
N VAL A 354 9.59 -4.21 -13.52
CA VAL A 354 9.35 -5.59 -13.10
C VAL A 354 7.95 -5.81 -12.49
N ASP A 355 7.20 -4.73 -12.27
CA ASP A 355 5.86 -4.73 -11.65
C ASP A 355 4.84 -5.56 -12.42
N TRP A 356 4.96 -5.66 -13.76
CA TRP A 356 4.05 -6.48 -14.57
C TRP A 356 4.16 -7.99 -14.27
N PHE A 357 5.25 -8.42 -13.63
CA PHE A 357 5.52 -9.82 -13.29
C PHE A 357 5.19 -10.17 -11.83
N LEU A 358 5.13 -9.17 -10.94
CA LEU A 358 4.94 -9.33 -9.49
C LEU A 358 3.46 -9.19 -9.08
#